data_AF-A0A8C5US58-F1
#
_entry.id   AF-A0A8C5US58-F1
#
_cell.length_a   1.000
_cell.length_b   1.000
_cell.length_c   1.000
_cell.angle_alpha   90.00
_cell.angle_beta   90.00
_cell.angle_gamma   90.00
#
_symmetry.space_group_name_H-M   'P 1'
#
loop_
_entity.id
_entity.type
_entity.pdbx_description
1 polymer ?
#
loop_
_entity_poly.entity_id
_entity_poly.type
_entity_poly.pdbx_seq_one_letter_code
_entity_poly.pdbx_strand_id
1 'polypeptide(L)'
;MSGRTKARRADRFFRGHSEEASSSAIGNVLLSEHENPDANRGIQSRKIVLSIILSLTFLVVGLRSHQWLKEIEFPQKSRQVYAILAEYGSRIYNYQAKLRMPKEQLELLKKESQTLENNFRDILFLIEQIDVLKALLRDVKDGAYNQSWSTHGDPARHQDSTEEMTNLVNYVLKKLREDQVQMADYALKSAGASIIEAGTSESYKNHKAKLYWHGIGFLNYEMPPDIILQPDVYPGKCWAFPGSQGHTLIKLARKIIPTAVTMEHISEKVSPSGNISSAPKEFSVYGIMKKCEGEETFLGQFIYNKTGTTVQTFKLQHAVSESLLCVKLKILSNWGHPEYTCLYRFRVHGTPSVHI
;
A
#
# COMPACT_ATOMS: atom_id res chain seq x y z
N MET A 1 -51.96 5.07 39.28
CA MET A 1 -52.80 4.08 39.98
C MET A 1 -52.86 2.85 39.07
N SER A 2 -52.02 1.84 39.33
CA SER A 2 -52.36 0.58 40.02
C SER A 2 -53.41 -0.26 39.29
N GLY A 3 -53.06 -1.49 38.93
CA GLY A 3 -54.00 -2.45 38.35
C GLY A 3 -53.37 -3.73 37.84
N ARG A 4 -52.84 -4.55 38.75
CA ARG A 4 -52.37 -5.92 38.53
C ARG A 4 -53.57 -6.87 38.56
N THR A 5 -53.63 -7.87 37.70
CA THR A 5 -54.43 -9.09 37.96
C THR A 5 -53.60 -10.34 37.64
N LYS A 6 -53.41 -11.14 38.69
CA LYS A 6 -52.92 -12.52 38.74
C LYS A 6 -54.09 -13.37 39.22
N ALA A 7 -54.16 -14.63 38.77
CA ALA A 7 -54.66 -15.85 39.45
C ALA A 7 -55.31 -16.78 38.40
N ARG A 8 -55.30 -18.12 38.46
CA ARG A 8 -54.80 -19.22 39.33
C ARG A 8 -55.10 -20.50 38.48
N ARG A 9 -54.22 -21.51 38.35
CA ARG A 9 -53.86 -22.61 39.27
C ARG A 9 -54.97 -23.64 39.54
N ALA A 10 -54.72 -24.90 39.16
CA ALA A 10 -54.90 -26.14 39.96
C ALA A 10 -54.46 -27.37 39.11
N ASP A 11 -53.44 -28.17 39.48
CA ASP A 11 -53.38 -29.23 40.54
C ASP A 11 -54.19 -30.50 40.11
N ARG A 12 -53.74 -31.78 40.16
CA ARG A 12 -52.92 -32.51 41.17
C ARG A 12 -52.76 -34.03 40.89
N PHE A 13 -51.69 -34.62 41.45
CA PHE A 13 -51.47 -35.98 42.06
C PHE A 13 -51.68 -37.30 41.25
N PHE A 14 -51.05 -38.47 41.51
CA PHE A 14 -50.47 -39.18 42.69
C PHE A 14 -49.31 -40.14 42.21
N ARG A 15 -48.15 -40.30 42.90
CA ARG A 15 -47.71 -41.40 43.84
C ARG A 15 -47.72 -42.81 43.20
N GLY A 16 -46.71 -43.70 43.18
CA GLY A 16 -45.39 -43.88 43.82
C GLY A 16 -45.29 -45.34 44.34
N HIS A 17 -44.30 -46.16 43.93
CA HIS A 17 -43.67 -47.33 44.64
C HIS A 17 -42.76 -48.19 43.70
N SER A 18 -41.49 -48.44 44.07
CA SER A 18 -40.80 -49.75 44.41
C SER A 18 -40.64 -50.73 43.23
N GLU A 19 -39.61 -51.57 43.03
CA GLU A 19 -38.44 -52.07 43.76
C GLU A 19 -37.59 -52.92 42.77
N GLU A 20 -36.31 -53.20 43.12
CA GLU A 20 -35.45 -54.36 42.74
C GLU A 20 -35.08 -54.65 41.26
N ALA A 21 -33.78 -54.57 40.88
CA ALA A 21 -32.72 -55.61 40.89
C ALA A 21 -32.65 -56.35 39.51
N SER A 22 -31.52 -56.72 38.88
CA SER A 22 -30.17 -57.07 39.34
C SER A 22 -29.21 -57.32 38.16
N SER A 23 -27.91 -57.09 38.42
CA SER A 23 -26.71 -57.81 37.94
C SER A 23 -26.32 -57.68 36.44
N SER A 24 -25.05 -57.68 36.00
CA SER A 24 -23.69 -57.94 36.53
C SER A 24 -22.71 -57.32 35.50
N ALA A 25 -21.41 -57.06 35.67
CA ALA A 25 -20.36 -57.65 36.49
C ALA A 25 -19.13 -56.70 36.58
N ILE A 26 -18.50 -56.66 37.77
CA ILE A 26 -17.05 -56.74 38.09
C ILE A 26 -16.08 -55.85 37.27
N GLY A 27 -15.26 -54.96 37.82
CA GLY A 27 -14.78 -54.74 39.19
C GLY A 27 -13.25 -54.58 39.16
N ASN A 28 -12.73 -53.44 39.65
CA ASN A 28 -11.55 -53.41 40.52
C ASN A 28 -11.38 -52.04 41.19
N VAL A 29 -11.35 -52.10 42.51
CA VAL A 29 -11.04 -51.03 43.46
C VAL A 29 -9.53 -50.93 43.58
N LEU A 30 -8.97 -49.71 43.58
CA LEU A 30 -7.79 -49.41 44.39
C LEU A 30 -7.71 -47.92 44.76
N LEU A 31 -7.91 -47.68 46.07
CA LEU A 31 -7.30 -46.68 46.96
C LEU A 31 -6.93 -45.27 46.46
N SER A 32 -7.59 -44.32 47.12
CA SER A 32 -7.21 -42.93 47.40
C SER A 32 -5.72 -42.72 47.73
N GLU A 33 -5.07 -41.81 47.01
CA GLU A 33 -3.94 -41.03 47.52
C GLU A 33 -4.34 -39.55 47.60
N HIS A 34 -4.15 -38.99 48.78
CA HIS A 34 -4.53 -37.62 49.16
C HIS A 34 -3.43 -36.66 48.72
N GLU A 35 -3.64 -35.90 47.62
CA GLU A 35 -2.68 -34.87 47.20
C GLU A 35 -2.89 -33.57 47.99
N ASN A 36 -1.81 -33.13 48.64
CA ASN A 36 -1.76 -32.00 49.56
C ASN A 36 -1.78 -30.65 48.81
N PRO A 37 -2.72 -29.73 49.08
CA PRO A 37 -2.89 -28.47 48.32
C PRO A 37 -1.76 -27.45 48.49
N ASP A 38 -0.84 -27.62 49.45
CA ASP A 38 0.24 -26.66 49.71
C ASP A 38 1.46 -26.78 48.77
N ALA A 39 1.62 -27.89 48.04
CA ALA A 39 2.77 -28.07 47.14
C ALA A 39 2.67 -27.21 45.85
N ASN A 40 1.46 -26.89 45.41
CA ASN A 40 1.24 -26.23 44.10
C ASN A 40 1.42 -24.69 44.16
N ARG A 41 1.25 -24.08 45.34
CA ARG A 41 1.42 -22.63 45.55
C ARG A 41 2.89 -22.21 45.50
N GLY A 42 3.81 -23.06 45.96
CA GLY A 42 5.25 -22.84 45.89
C GLY A 42 5.84 -22.96 44.48
N ILE A 43 5.29 -23.87 43.66
CA ILE A 43 5.76 -24.11 42.28
C ILE A 43 5.30 -22.99 41.34
N GLN A 44 4.06 -22.51 41.49
CA GLN A 44 3.53 -21.40 40.69
C GLN A 44 4.25 -20.08 41.02
N SER A 45 4.54 -19.84 42.30
CA SER A 45 5.34 -18.69 42.74
C SER A 45 6.78 -18.76 42.21
N ARG A 46 7.43 -19.94 42.26
CA ARG A 46 8.77 -20.14 41.68
C ARG A 46 8.82 -19.90 40.17
N LYS A 47 7.79 -20.32 39.41
CA LYS A 47 7.70 -20.06 37.96
C LYS A 47 7.56 -18.57 37.64
N ILE A 48 6.78 -17.83 38.44
CA ILE A 48 6.61 -16.38 38.28
C ILE A 48 7.92 -15.66 38.59
N VAL A 49 8.60 -16.05 39.67
CA VAL A 49 9.91 -15.48 40.04
C VAL A 49 10.96 -15.77 38.97
N LEU A 50 11.03 -17.00 38.45
CA LEU A 50 11.92 -17.36 37.34
C LEU A 50 11.61 -16.57 36.06
N SER A 51 10.32 -16.36 35.74
CA SER A 51 9.93 -15.56 34.58
C SER A 51 10.30 -14.09 34.75
N ILE A 52 10.15 -13.51 35.95
CA ILE A 52 10.54 -12.13 36.23
C ILE A 52 12.06 -11.96 36.15
N ILE A 53 12.82 -12.93 36.69
CA ILE A 53 14.29 -12.94 36.60
C ILE A 53 14.73 -13.11 35.14
N LEU A 54 14.08 -13.97 34.36
CA LEU A 54 14.38 -14.16 32.93
C LEU A 54 14.09 -12.89 32.12
N SER A 55 12.97 -12.23 32.40
CA SER A 55 12.60 -10.97 31.76
C SER A 55 13.54 -9.84 32.15
N LEU A 56 13.91 -9.71 33.43
CA LEU A 56 14.87 -8.71 33.90
C LEU A 56 16.28 -8.96 33.37
N THR A 57 16.71 -10.23 33.25
CA THR A 57 17.98 -10.56 32.62
C THR A 57 17.97 -10.27 31.13
N PHE A 58 16.87 -10.54 30.41
CA PHE A 58 16.71 -10.10 29.01
C PHE A 58 16.69 -8.57 28.87
N LEU A 59 16.08 -7.85 29.82
CA LEU A 59 16.05 -6.39 29.82
C LEU A 59 17.42 -5.80 30.14
N VAL A 60 18.18 -6.38 31.07
CA VAL A 60 19.54 -5.95 31.42
C VAL A 60 20.54 -6.34 30.33
N VAL A 61 20.44 -7.55 29.75
CA VAL A 61 21.23 -7.94 28.58
C VAL A 61 20.82 -7.10 27.38
N GLY A 62 19.55 -6.78 27.19
CA GLY A 62 19.01 -5.91 26.14
C GLY A 62 19.46 -4.47 26.29
N LEU A 63 19.46 -3.91 27.50
CA LEU A 63 19.96 -2.57 27.80
C LEU A 63 21.48 -2.50 27.69
N ARG A 64 22.21 -3.50 28.21
CA ARG A 64 23.66 -3.61 28.09
C ARG A 64 24.09 -3.82 26.64
N SER A 65 23.33 -4.59 25.86
CA SER A 65 23.55 -4.74 24.43
C SER A 65 23.12 -3.50 23.65
N HIS A 66 22.09 -2.75 24.07
CA HIS A 66 21.76 -1.47 23.45
C HIS A 66 22.85 -0.41 23.68
N GLN A 67 23.51 -0.43 24.85
CA GLN A 67 24.66 0.40 25.17
C GLN A 67 25.94 -0.06 24.45
N TRP A 68 26.11 -1.38 24.27
CA TRP A 68 27.21 -1.99 23.50
C TRP A 68 27.04 -1.82 21.97
N LEU A 69 25.81 -1.77 21.48
CA LEU A 69 25.45 -1.57 20.06
C LEU A 69 25.65 -0.13 19.58
N LYS A 70 25.84 0.83 20.48
CA LYS A 70 26.17 2.20 20.12
C LYS A 70 27.64 2.39 19.70
N GLU A 71 28.50 1.41 19.91
CA GLU A 71 29.95 1.56 19.71
C GLU A 71 30.61 0.58 18.73
N ILE A 72 29.86 -0.22 17.95
CA ILE A 72 30.50 -1.17 17.02
C ILE A 72 29.93 -1.03 15.60
N GLU A 73 30.79 -0.63 14.67
CA GLU A 73 30.63 -0.90 13.24
C GLU A 73 30.51 -2.41 13.01
N PHE A 74 29.34 -2.86 12.54
CA PHE A 74 29.03 -4.28 12.40
C PHE A 74 29.87 -4.99 11.33
N PRO A 75 30.51 -6.15 11.63
CA PRO A 75 31.26 -6.92 10.64
C PRO A 75 30.38 -7.75 9.70
N GLN A 76 30.84 -7.91 8.47
CA GLN A 76 30.16 -8.49 7.29
C GLN A 76 29.50 -9.88 7.47
N LYS A 77 29.93 -10.70 8.43
CA LYS A 77 29.36 -12.03 8.71
C LYS A 77 27.97 -11.99 9.34
N SER A 78 27.60 -10.92 10.05
CA SER A 78 26.27 -10.81 10.68
C SER A 78 25.15 -10.62 9.66
N ARG A 79 25.41 -9.95 8.52
CA ARG A 79 24.43 -9.75 7.44
C ARG A 79 23.93 -11.05 6.82
N GLN A 80 24.79 -12.05 6.66
CA GLN A 80 24.39 -13.34 6.08
C GLN A 80 23.45 -14.12 7.01
N VAL A 81 23.72 -14.08 8.32
CA VAL A 81 22.86 -14.72 9.32
C VAL A 81 21.49 -14.02 9.39
N TYR A 82 21.46 -12.68 9.36
CA TYR A 82 20.21 -11.93 9.32
C TYR A 82 19.41 -12.18 8.03
N ALA A 83 20.07 -12.31 6.88
CA ALA A 83 19.40 -12.62 5.61
C ALA A 83 18.74 -14.01 5.64
N ILE A 84 19.42 -15.03 6.16
CA ILE A 84 18.89 -16.40 6.29
C ILE A 84 17.72 -16.43 7.28
N LEU A 85 17.83 -15.73 8.42
CA LEU A 85 16.75 -15.64 9.41
C LEU A 85 15.54 -14.86 8.88
N ALA A 86 15.76 -13.78 8.11
CA ALA A 86 14.68 -13.03 7.46
C ALA A 86 13.97 -13.85 6.37
N GLU A 87 14.71 -14.63 5.60
CA GLU A 87 14.14 -15.52 4.57
C GLU A 87 13.34 -16.66 5.20
N TYR A 88 13.86 -17.28 6.26
CA TYR A 88 13.15 -18.34 6.98
C TYR A 88 11.91 -17.81 7.73
N GLY A 89 12.01 -16.62 8.33
CA GLY A 89 10.89 -15.93 8.97
C GLY A 89 9.78 -15.55 7.98
N SER A 90 10.15 -15.09 6.78
CA SER A 90 9.21 -14.80 5.68
C SER A 90 8.48 -16.07 5.19
N ARG A 91 9.20 -17.19 5.07
CA ARG A 91 8.60 -18.48 4.66
C ARG A 91 7.62 -19.03 5.71
N ILE A 92 7.94 -18.91 7.00
CA ILE A 92 7.03 -19.30 8.10
C ILE A 92 5.82 -18.37 8.17
N TYR A 93 6.01 -17.06 8.00
CA TYR A 93 4.93 -16.07 7.93
C TYR A 93 3.93 -16.40 6.81
N ASN A 94 4.43 -16.71 5.61
CA ASN A 94 3.59 -17.11 4.48
C ASN A 94 2.87 -18.46 4.71
N TYR A 95 3.50 -19.40 5.42
CA TYR A 95 2.87 -20.68 5.79
C TYR A 95 1.79 -20.51 6.87
N GLN A 96 2.01 -19.64 7.85
CA GLN A 96 1.11 -19.41 8.97
C GLN A 96 -0.05 -18.45 8.64
N ALA A 97 0.14 -17.51 7.72
CA ALA A 97 -0.93 -16.68 7.17
C ALA A 97 -2.04 -17.53 6.52
N LYS A 98 -1.67 -18.71 5.99
CA LYS A 98 -2.61 -19.67 5.40
C LYS A 98 -3.45 -20.46 6.42
N LEU A 99 -3.06 -20.46 7.70
CA LEU A 99 -3.66 -21.31 8.74
C LEU A 99 -4.52 -20.55 9.77
N ARG A 100 -4.58 -19.21 9.75
CA ARG A 100 -5.13 -18.40 10.86
C ARG A 100 -6.30 -17.48 10.52
N MET A 101 -6.89 -17.60 9.33
CA MET A 101 -8.09 -16.85 8.93
C MET A 101 -9.36 -17.57 9.43
N PRO A 102 -10.32 -16.88 10.06
CA PRO A 102 -11.66 -17.44 10.32
C PRO A 102 -12.23 -18.00 9.02
N LYS A 103 -12.83 -19.20 9.04
CA LYS A 103 -13.27 -19.89 7.80
C LYS A 103 -14.13 -18.98 6.93
N GLU A 104 -15.03 -18.20 7.50
CA GLU A 104 -15.88 -17.24 6.77
C GLU A 104 -15.09 -16.14 6.05
N GLN A 105 -14.05 -15.59 6.68
CA GLN A 105 -13.19 -14.58 6.05
C GLN A 105 -12.22 -15.19 5.05
N LEU A 106 -11.77 -16.43 5.28
CA LEU A 106 -10.98 -17.18 4.30
C LEU A 106 -11.82 -17.51 3.07
N GLU A 107 -13.08 -17.91 3.25
CA GLU A 107 -14.01 -18.17 2.16
C GLU A 107 -14.40 -16.88 1.43
N LEU A 108 -14.57 -15.75 2.15
CA LEU A 108 -14.78 -14.44 1.53
C LEU A 108 -13.57 -14.02 0.70
N LEU A 109 -12.35 -14.11 1.25
CA LEU A 109 -11.12 -13.80 0.53
C LEU A 109 -10.84 -14.76 -0.63
N LYS A 110 -11.18 -16.05 -0.48
CA LYS A 110 -11.12 -17.00 -1.60
C LYS A 110 -12.09 -16.59 -2.68
N LYS A 111 -13.33 -16.23 -2.32
CA LYS A 111 -14.34 -15.76 -3.28
C LYS A 111 -13.92 -14.47 -3.96
N GLU A 112 -13.38 -13.49 -3.23
CA GLU A 112 -12.87 -12.24 -3.79
C GLU A 112 -11.62 -12.48 -4.65
N SER A 113 -10.69 -13.32 -4.20
CA SER A 113 -9.50 -13.72 -4.97
C SER A 113 -9.89 -14.46 -6.24
N GLN A 114 -10.90 -15.32 -6.18
CA GLN A 114 -11.40 -16.08 -7.33
C GLN A 114 -12.20 -15.17 -8.28
N THR A 115 -12.92 -14.18 -7.74
CA THR A 115 -13.57 -13.12 -8.54
C THR A 115 -12.52 -12.28 -9.24
N LEU A 116 -11.44 -11.92 -8.56
CA LEU A 116 -10.32 -11.18 -9.12
C LEU A 116 -9.60 -12.02 -10.19
N GLU A 117 -9.36 -13.31 -9.94
CA GLU A 117 -8.76 -14.23 -10.92
C GLU A 117 -9.67 -14.39 -12.15
N ASN A 118 -10.98 -14.49 -11.96
CA ASN A 118 -11.94 -14.51 -13.07
C ASN A 118 -11.91 -13.19 -13.84
N ASN A 119 -11.90 -12.04 -13.17
CA ASN A 119 -11.77 -10.74 -13.82
C ASN A 119 -10.44 -10.63 -14.61
N PHE A 120 -9.34 -11.17 -14.09
CA PHE A 120 -8.07 -11.22 -14.82
C PHE A 120 -8.14 -12.17 -16.02
N ARG A 121 -8.79 -13.32 -15.89
CA ARG A 121 -9.05 -14.24 -17.02
C ARG A 121 -9.94 -13.58 -18.07
N ASP A 122 -10.96 -12.83 -17.67
CA ASP A 122 -11.83 -12.07 -18.56
C ASP A 122 -11.04 -10.96 -19.26
N ILE A 123 -10.15 -10.24 -18.55
CA ILE A 123 -9.26 -9.25 -19.17
C ILE A 123 -8.31 -9.91 -20.17
N LEU A 124 -7.70 -11.04 -19.82
CA LEU A 124 -6.83 -11.79 -20.73
C LEU A 124 -7.59 -12.32 -21.95
N PHE A 125 -8.80 -12.81 -21.74
CA PHE A 125 -9.71 -13.22 -22.81
C PHE A 125 -10.08 -12.02 -23.70
N LEU A 126 -10.38 -10.86 -23.12
CA LEU A 126 -10.64 -9.64 -23.89
C LEU A 126 -9.42 -9.18 -24.69
N ILE A 127 -8.20 -9.34 -24.15
CA ILE A 127 -6.95 -9.08 -24.87
C ILE A 127 -6.81 -10.05 -26.05
N GLU A 128 -7.10 -11.33 -25.85
CA GLU A 128 -7.08 -12.34 -26.91
C GLU A 128 -8.15 -12.07 -27.98
N GLN A 129 -9.37 -11.68 -27.57
CA GLN A 129 -10.44 -11.26 -28.48
C GLN A 129 -10.05 -10.00 -29.27
N ILE A 130 -9.34 -9.06 -28.65
CA ILE A 130 -8.78 -7.91 -29.36
C ILE A 130 -7.74 -8.35 -30.39
N ASP A 131 -6.91 -9.35 -30.10
CA ASP A 131 -5.90 -9.86 -31.05
C ASP A 131 -6.51 -10.68 -32.19
N VAL A 132 -7.57 -11.45 -31.92
CA VAL A 132 -8.41 -12.11 -32.93
C VAL A 132 -9.12 -11.07 -33.79
N LEU A 133 -9.71 -10.03 -33.19
CA LEU A 133 -10.34 -8.93 -33.92
C LEU A 133 -9.33 -8.20 -34.81
N LYS A 134 -8.09 -7.97 -34.32
CA LYS A 134 -6.98 -7.44 -35.14
C LYS A 134 -6.59 -8.39 -36.28
N ALA A 135 -6.65 -9.70 -36.07
CA ALA A 135 -6.36 -10.68 -37.12
C ALA A 135 -7.48 -10.71 -38.17
N LEU A 136 -8.75 -10.71 -37.75
CA LEU A 136 -9.90 -10.64 -38.65
C LEU A 136 -9.94 -9.32 -39.43
N LEU A 137 -9.60 -8.20 -38.79
CA LEU A 137 -9.47 -6.92 -39.48
C LEU A 137 -8.32 -6.94 -40.51
N ARG A 138 -7.24 -7.68 -40.26
CA ARG A 138 -6.17 -7.92 -41.24
C ARG A 138 -6.65 -8.82 -42.39
N ASP A 139 -7.38 -9.89 -42.10
CA ASP A 139 -7.90 -10.82 -43.12
C ASP A 139 -8.99 -10.17 -43.99
N VAL A 140 -9.89 -9.37 -43.41
CA VAL A 140 -10.86 -8.55 -44.15
C VAL A 140 -10.16 -7.49 -45.00
N LYS A 141 -9.07 -6.90 -44.51
CA LYS A 141 -8.20 -5.99 -45.28
C LYS A 141 -7.55 -6.71 -46.48
N ASP A 142 -7.07 -7.94 -46.30
CA ASP A 142 -6.42 -8.72 -47.35
C ASP A 142 -7.44 -9.29 -48.36
N GLY A 143 -8.65 -9.65 -47.90
CA GLY A 143 -9.78 -10.07 -48.74
C GLY A 143 -10.39 -8.93 -49.56
N ALA A 144 -10.49 -7.72 -48.99
CA ALA A 144 -10.93 -6.52 -49.71
C ALA A 144 -9.94 -6.10 -50.81
N TYR A 145 -8.63 -6.41 -50.63
CA TYR A 145 -7.60 -6.18 -51.64
C TYR A 145 -7.77 -7.08 -52.88
N ASN A 146 -8.31 -8.29 -52.71
CA ASN A 146 -8.52 -9.26 -53.80
C ASN A 146 -9.84 -9.07 -54.56
N GLN A 147 -10.82 -8.35 -54.00
CA GLN A 147 -12.11 -8.09 -54.65
C GLN A 147 -12.15 -6.80 -55.48
N SER A 148 -11.12 -5.95 -55.37
CA SER A 148 -11.04 -4.65 -56.06
C SER A 148 -10.44 -4.71 -57.48
N TRP A 149 -10.51 -5.87 -58.16
CA TRP A 149 -10.13 -6.00 -59.59
C TRP A 149 -11.32 -6.33 -60.48
N SER A 150 -12.55 -6.04 -60.05
CA SER A 150 -13.74 -6.29 -60.88
C SER A 150 -14.90 -5.33 -60.63
N THR A 151 -14.68 -4.02 -60.73
CA THR A 151 -15.68 -3.08 -61.30
C THR A 151 -15.07 -1.70 -61.48
N HIS A 152 -15.19 -1.15 -62.69
CA HIS A 152 -14.82 0.21 -63.03
C HIS A 152 -15.60 1.25 -62.19
N GLY A 153 -14.89 2.17 -61.52
CA GLY A 153 -15.49 3.34 -60.89
C GLY A 153 -14.65 3.94 -59.75
N ASP A 154 -13.71 4.81 -60.12
CA ASP A 154 -13.04 5.87 -59.32
C ASP A 154 -12.69 5.60 -57.82
N PRO A 155 -11.43 5.25 -57.47
CA PRO A 155 -11.04 4.80 -56.12
C PRO A 155 -10.25 5.83 -55.29
N ALA A 156 -10.46 7.13 -55.43
CA ALA A 156 -9.55 8.12 -54.82
C ALA A 156 -9.89 8.61 -53.39
N ARG A 157 -10.96 8.14 -52.73
CA ARG A 157 -11.43 8.76 -51.46
C ARG A 157 -11.64 7.84 -50.25
N HIS A 158 -11.56 6.53 -50.38
CA HIS A 158 -11.88 5.61 -49.26
C HIS A 158 -10.70 4.83 -48.67
N GLN A 159 -9.55 4.80 -49.34
CA GLN A 159 -8.38 4.05 -48.86
C GLN A 159 -7.57 4.80 -47.78
N ASP A 160 -7.69 6.13 -47.77
CA ASP A 160 -6.96 7.05 -46.89
C ASP A 160 -7.41 6.92 -45.41
N SER A 161 -8.72 6.84 -45.17
CA SER A 161 -9.27 6.96 -43.80
C SER A 161 -8.98 5.77 -42.88
N THR A 162 -8.83 4.56 -43.41
CA THR A 162 -8.57 3.35 -42.61
C THR A 162 -7.11 3.20 -42.18
N GLU A 163 -6.18 3.64 -43.01
CA GLU A 163 -4.75 3.66 -42.68
C GLU A 163 -4.45 4.77 -41.68
N GLU A 164 -5.04 5.95 -41.87
CA GLU A 164 -5.03 7.05 -40.90
C GLU A 164 -5.58 6.64 -39.53
N MET A 165 -6.73 5.95 -39.49
CA MET A 165 -7.32 5.48 -38.23
C MET A 165 -6.42 4.47 -37.50
N THR A 166 -5.80 3.55 -38.24
CA THR A 166 -4.87 2.56 -37.65
C THR A 166 -3.60 3.22 -37.13
N ASN A 167 -3.06 4.19 -37.88
CA ASN A 167 -1.90 4.97 -37.47
C ASN A 167 -2.21 5.83 -36.24
N LEU A 168 -3.43 6.40 -36.16
CA LEU A 168 -3.90 7.14 -35.00
C LEU A 168 -4.02 6.24 -33.77
N VAL A 169 -4.62 5.05 -33.89
CA VAL A 169 -4.74 4.10 -32.76
C VAL A 169 -3.37 3.67 -32.27
N ASN A 170 -2.45 3.31 -33.17
CA ASN A 170 -1.09 2.94 -32.80
C ASN A 170 -0.32 4.11 -32.17
N TYR A 171 -0.52 5.33 -32.67
CA TYR A 171 0.04 6.54 -32.09
C TYR A 171 -0.51 6.77 -30.67
N VAL A 172 -1.81 6.65 -30.46
CA VAL A 172 -2.45 6.80 -29.15
C VAL A 172 -1.97 5.71 -28.18
N LEU A 173 -1.93 4.44 -28.59
CA LEU A 173 -1.43 3.36 -27.75
C LEU A 173 0.05 3.52 -27.40
N LYS A 174 0.88 3.96 -28.36
CA LYS A 174 2.28 4.29 -28.10
C LYS A 174 2.39 5.44 -27.09
N LYS A 175 1.57 6.48 -27.23
CA LYS A 175 1.51 7.63 -26.32
C LYS A 175 0.96 7.29 -24.93
N LEU A 176 0.10 6.26 -24.81
CA LEU A 176 -0.37 5.72 -23.53
C LEU A 176 0.66 4.83 -22.85
N ARG A 177 1.52 4.15 -23.63
CA ARG A 177 2.67 3.39 -23.12
C ARG A 177 3.82 4.29 -22.71
N GLU A 178 4.01 5.41 -23.41
CA GLU A 178 4.84 6.52 -22.95
C GLU A 178 4.19 7.16 -21.72
N ASP A 179 4.99 7.63 -20.76
CA ASP A 179 4.45 8.36 -19.61
C ASP A 179 3.59 9.53 -20.11
N GLN A 180 2.37 9.71 -19.56
CA GLN A 180 1.37 10.67 -20.05
C GLN A 180 1.91 12.11 -20.16
N VAL A 181 2.94 12.42 -19.36
CA VAL A 181 3.58 13.74 -19.29
C VAL A 181 4.64 13.95 -20.39
N GLN A 182 5.19 12.88 -20.98
CA GLN A 182 6.25 12.92 -22.01
C GLN A 182 7.49 13.75 -21.65
N MET A 183 7.81 13.84 -20.36
CA MET A 183 9.03 14.49 -19.85
C MET A 183 9.75 13.55 -18.90
N ALA A 184 11.09 13.57 -18.93
CA ALA A 184 11.88 12.77 -18.01
C ALA A 184 11.59 13.14 -16.56
N ASP A 185 11.39 12.14 -15.70
CA ASP A 185 11.16 12.29 -14.26
C ASP A 185 12.48 12.10 -13.50
N TYR A 186 13.10 13.21 -13.10
CA TYR A 186 14.34 13.20 -12.32
C TYR A 186 14.11 12.99 -10.82
N ALA A 187 12.86 12.96 -10.38
CA ALA A 187 12.49 12.60 -9.01
C ALA A 187 12.17 11.11 -8.88
N LEU A 188 12.23 10.33 -9.97
CA LEU A 188 11.94 8.90 -9.97
C LEU A 188 12.95 8.09 -9.12
N LYS A 189 12.46 7.35 -8.13
CA LYS A 189 13.30 6.56 -7.22
C LYS A 189 14.14 5.50 -7.95
N SER A 190 13.55 4.79 -8.90
CA SER A 190 14.26 3.76 -9.69
C SER A 190 15.34 4.35 -10.60
N ALA A 191 15.31 5.66 -10.87
CA ALA A 191 16.37 6.36 -11.61
C ALA A 191 17.50 6.88 -10.69
N GLY A 192 17.38 6.73 -9.37
CA GLY A 192 18.39 7.15 -8.38
C GLY A 192 18.02 8.37 -7.55
N ALA A 193 16.79 8.88 -7.67
CA ALA A 193 16.29 9.92 -6.76
C ALA A 193 15.97 9.35 -5.38
N SER A 194 15.98 10.20 -4.35
CA SER A 194 15.71 9.79 -2.97
C SER A 194 15.13 10.92 -2.13
N ILE A 195 14.47 10.59 -1.03
CA ILE A 195 14.06 11.56 0.00
C ILE A 195 15.23 11.83 0.95
N ILE A 196 15.38 13.08 1.37
CA ILE A 196 16.24 13.49 2.47
C ILE A 196 15.36 13.64 3.72
N GLU A 197 15.43 12.65 4.61
CA GLU A 197 14.57 12.56 5.80
C GLU A 197 14.69 13.78 6.73
N ALA A 198 15.90 14.30 6.93
CA ALA A 198 16.13 15.48 7.78
C ALA A 198 15.42 16.76 7.31
N GLY A 199 15.07 16.83 6.01
CA GLY A 199 14.34 17.94 5.41
C GLY A 199 12.89 17.59 5.06
N THR A 200 12.34 16.53 5.65
CA THR A 200 10.99 16.01 5.37
C THR A 200 10.14 15.96 6.63
N SER A 201 8.87 16.32 6.50
CA SER A 201 7.90 16.29 7.61
C SER A 201 7.64 14.88 8.10
N GLU A 202 7.24 14.74 9.37
CA GLU A 202 6.87 13.44 9.91
C GLU A 202 5.68 12.82 9.19
N SER A 203 5.72 11.50 9.03
CA SER A 203 4.61 10.74 8.46
C SER A 203 3.44 10.66 9.43
N TYR A 204 2.22 10.74 8.91
CA TYR A 204 0.98 10.61 9.68
C TYR A 204 0.82 9.18 10.21
N LYS A 205 0.63 9.06 11.52
CA LYS A 205 0.53 7.77 12.21
C LYS A 205 -0.94 7.40 12.42
N ASN A 206 -1.44 6.45 11.64
CA ASN A 206 -2.79 5.94 11.82
C ASN A 206 -2.81 4.81 12.86
N HIS A 207 -3.26 5.11 14.08
CA HIS A 207 -3.38 4.14 15.17
C HIS A 207 -4.35 2.96 14.88
N LYS A 208 -5.22 3.10 13.87
CA LYS A 208 -6.15 2.04 13.45
C LYS A 208 -5.51 1.07 12.46
N ALA A 209 -4.51 1.52 11.70
CA ALA A 209 -3.78 0.70 10.76
C ALA A 209 -2.59 0.05 11.49
N LYS A 210 -2.83 -1.11 12.11
CA LYS A 210 -1.77 -1.88 12.77
C LYS A 210 -1.37 -3.09 11.93
N LEU A 211 -0.09 -3.38 11.92
CA LEU A 211 0.43 -4.68 11.55
C LEU A 211 0.14 -5.65 12.70
N TYR A 212 -0.56 -6.74 12.41
CA TYR A 212 -0.97 -7.75 13.38
C TYR A 212 -0.12 -9.01 13.27
N TRP A 213 0.40 -9.48 14.40
CA TRP A 213 1.14 -10.74 14.51
C TRP A 213 0.38 -11.59 15.52
N HIS A 214 -0.18 -12.70 15.05
CA HIS A 214 -1.03 -13.58 15.87
C HIS A 214 -2.16 -12.86 16.63
N GLY A 215 -2.78 -11.84 16.01
CA GLY A 215 -3.89 -11.09 16.61
C GLY A 215 -3.46 -9.97 17.56
N ILE A 216 -2.16 -9.79 17.80
CA ILE A 216 -1.60 -8.67 18.56
C ILE A 216 -1.12 -7.63 17.56
N GLY A 217 -1.66 -6.41 17.59
CA GLY A 217 -1.20 -5.30 16.74
C GLY A 217 0.04 -4.65 17.34
N PHE A 218 1.19 -4.73 16.66
CA PHE A 218 2.50 -4.38 17.24
C PHE A 218 3.20 -3.20 16.56
N LEU A 219 2.86 -2.86 15.31
CA LEU A 219 3.43 -1.71 14.59
C LEU A 219 2.33 -0.96 13.85
N ASN A 220 2.41 0.37 13.78
CA ASN A 220 1.55 1.13 12.88
C ASN A 220 2.04 0.91 11.43
N TYR A 221 1.11 0.70 10.51
CA TYR A 221 1.41 0.66 9.09
C TYR A 221 1.46 2.10 8.56
N GLU A 222 2.64 2.52 8.13
CA GLU A 222 2.91 3.87 7.64
C GLU A 222 3.56 3.76 6.25
N MET A 223 3.02 4.52 5.28
CA MET A 223 3.66 4.62 3.97
C MET A 223 4.83 5.61 4.07
N PRO A 224 6.07 5.20 3.73
CA PRO A 224 7.23 6.07 3.80
C PRO A 224 7.14 7.22 2.78
N PRO A 225 7.80 8.37 3.03
CA PRO A 225 7.79 9.51 2.11
C PRO A 225 8.28 9.19 0.69
N ASP A 226 9.17 8.22 0.56
CA ASP A 226 9.75 7.83 -0.74
C ASP A 226 8.76 7.13 -1.68
N ILE A 227 7.53 6.82 -1.22
CA ILE A 227 6.47 6.32 -2.09
C ILE A 227 6.07 7.34 -3.16
N ILE A 228 6.19 8.65 -2.88
CA ILE A 228 5.82 9.71 -3.83
C ILE A 228 6.72 9.76 -5.06
N LEU A 229 7.86 9.07 -5.01
CA LEU A 229 8.87 8.98 -6.06
C LEU A 229 8.71 7.70 -6.90
N GLN A 230 7.69 6.89 -6.64
CA GLN A 230 7.42 5.63 -7.33
C GLN A 230 6.25 5.80 -8.31
N PRO A 231 6.18 4.99 -9.38
CA PRO A 231 5.14 5.12 -10.41
C PRO A 231 3.77 4.57 -9.98
N ASP A 232 3.70 3.82 -8.90
CA ASP A 232 2.48 3.14 -8.43
C ASP A 232 1.47 4.11 -7.78
N VAL A 233 0.38 4.44 -8.50
CA VAL A 233 -0.69 5.29 -7.98
C VAL A 233 -1.98 4.47 -7.79
N TYR A 234 -2.09 3.84 -6.61
CA TYR A 234 -3.26 3.04 -6.20
C TYR A 234 -3.80 3.53 -4.86
N PRO A 235 -5.12 3.50 -4.62
CA PRO A 235 -5.70 3.94 -3.35
C PRO A 235 -4.96 3.38 -2.13
N GLY A 236 -4.50 4.28 -1.25
CA GLY A 236 -3.75 3.93 -0.04
C GLY A 236 -2.23 3.84 -0.20
N LYS A 237 -1.68 3.83 -1.43
CA LYS A 237 -0.24 3.97 -1.69
C LYS A 237 0.15 5.45 -1.84
N CYS A 238 -0.03 6.23 -0.78
CA CYS A 238 0.37 7.63 -0.74
C CYS A 238 1.11 7.94 0.57
N TRP A 239 2.02 8.90 0.53
CA TRP A 239 2.64 9.41 1.74
C TRP A 239 1.68 10.41 2.40
N ALA A 240 1.33 10.16 3.66
CA ALA A 240 0.49 11.04 4.45
C ALA A 240 1.31 11.78 5.49
N PHE A 241 1.03 13.07 5.70
CA PHE A 241 1.57 13.87 6.81
C PHE A 241 0.41 14.54 7.58
N PRO A 242 0.58 14.82 8.89
CA PRO A 242 -0.49 15.36 9.72
C PRO A 242 -0.89 16.79 9.31
N GLY A 243 -2.19 17.06 9.36
CA GLY A 243 -2.76 18.35 8.99
C GLY A 243 -2.73 18.66 7.49
N SER A 244 -2.76 19.94 7.16
CA SER A 244 -2.85 20.46 5.78
C SER A 244 -1.54 21.05 5.25
N GLN A 245 -0.50 21.12 6.09
CA GLN A 245 0.80 21.72 5.78
C GLN A 245 1.92 20.73 6.05
N GLY A 246 2.84 20.62 5.12
CA GLY A 246 3.94 19.67 5.19
C GLY A 246 4.96 19.95 4.11
N HIS A 247 6.12 19.31 4.20
CA HIS A 247 7.19 19.52 3.23
C HIS A 247 8.05 18.27 3.10
N THR A 248 8.69 18.11 1.94
CA THR A 248 9.67 17.06 1.70
C THR A 248 10.82 17.59 0.87
N LEU A 249 12.02 17.11 1.19
CA LEU A 249 13.24 17.43 0.46
C LEU A 249 13.64 16.23 -0.40
N ILE A 250 13.70 16.45 -1.70
CA ILE A 250 13.94 15.41 -2.70
C ILE A 250 15.32 15.66 -3.31
N LYS A 251 16.19 14.66 -3.23
CA LYS A 251 17.42 14.56 -4.02
C LYS A 251 17.08 13.95 -5.37
N LEU A 252 17.33 14.70 -6.43
CA LEU A 252 17.10 14.26 -7.80
C LEU A 252 18.14 13.22 -8.23
N ALA A 253 17.77 12.40 -9.21
CA ALA A 253 18.65 11.40 -9.81
C ALA A 253 19.89 12.03 -10.47
N ARG A 254 19.76 13.26 -10.98
CA ARG A 254 20.84 14.04 -11.62
C ARG A 254 20.67 15.53 -11.33
N LYS A 255 21.75 16.28 -11.49
CA LYS A 255 21.70 17.75 -11.54
C LYS A 255 20.97 18.20 -12.81
N ILE A 256 19.96 19.05 -12.65
CA ILE A 256 19.16 19.57 -13.75
C ILE A 256 18.87 21.06 -13.55
N ILE A 257 18.53 21.77 -14.61
CA ILE A 257 17.82 23.05 -14.54
C ILE A 257 16.31 22.71 -14.58
N PRO A 258 15.59 22.80 -13.45
CA PRO A 258 14.18 22.40 -13.41
C PRO A 258 13.33 23.35 -14.25
N THR A 259 12.39 22.80 -15.02
CA THR A 259 11.48 23.56 -15.90
C THR A 259 10.01 23.38 -15.51
N ALA A 260 9.67 22.20 -15.01
CA ALA A 260 8.30 21.86 -14.62
C ALA A 260 8.27 20.80 -13.53
N VAL A 261 7.14 20.71 -12.84
CA VAL A 261 6.84 19.64 -11.88
C VAL A 261 5.49 19.03 -12.23
N THR A 262 5.28 17.78 -11.86
CA THR A 262 3.98 17.13 -12.01
C THR A 262 3.51 16.61 -10.66
N MET A 263 2.26 16.92 -10.32
CA MET A 263 1.55 16.38 -9.17
C MET A 263 0.48 15.42 -9.67
N GLU A 264 0.42 14.24 -9.06
CA GLU A 264 -0.59 13.23 -9.39
C GLU A 264 -1.33 12.79 -8.13
N HIS A 265 -2.64 12.57 -8.28
CA HIS A 265 -3.51 12.05 -7.23
C HIS A 265 -4.56 11.12 -7.82
N ILE A 266 -5.08 10.18 -7.02
CA ILE A 266 -6.20 9.33 -7.44
C ILE A 266 -7.44 10.16 -7.79
N SER A 267 -8.28 9.62 -8.67
CA SER A 267 -9.60 10.22 -8.97
C SER A 267 -10.59 9.95 -7.83
N GLU A 268 -11.62 10.80 -7.72
CA GLU A 268 -12.73 10.58 -6.78
C GLU A 268 -13.43 9.23 -7.01
N LYS A 269 -13.52 8.78 -8.26
CA LYS A 269 -14.18 7.53 -8.66
C LYS A 269 -13.52 6.27 -8.08
N VAL A 270 -12.22 6.31 -7.81
CA VAL A 270 -11.48 5.16 -7.25
C VAL A 270 -11.18 5.35 -5.75
N SER A 271 -11.61 6.46 -5.16
CA SER A 271 -11.45 6.70 -3.73
C SER A 271 -12.50 5.91 -2.94
N PRO A 272 -12.11 5.10 -1.93
CA PRO A 272 -13.06 4.37 -1.09
C PRO A 272 -14.04 5.26 -0.33
N SER A 273 -13.66 6.51 -0.04
CA SER A 273 -14.53 7.49 0.63
C SER A 273 -15.40 8.29 -0.35
N GLY A 274 -15.26 8.05 -1.66
CA GLY A 274 -15.95 8.81 -2.71
C GLY A 274 -15.51 10.28 -2.83
N ASN A 275 -14.46 10.71 -2.11
CA ASN A 275 -13.90 12.05 -2.23
C ASN A 275 -12.38 12.04 -2.10
N ILE A 276 -11.74 13.15 -2.48
CA ILE A 276 -10.29 13.36 -2.35
C ILE A 276 -9.97 14.63 -1.55
N SER A 277 -10.69 14.84 -0.44
CA SER A 277 -10.47 16.01 0.43
C SER A 277 -9.04 16.08 1.02
N SER A 278 -8.34 14.95 1.09
CA SER A 278 -6.94 14.86 1.55
C SER A 278 -5.91 15.16 0.46
N ALA A 279 -6.33 15.40 -0.78
CA ALA A 279 -5.42 15.80 -1.84
C ALA A 279 -4.76 17.16 -1.51
N PRO A 280 -3.49 17.38 -1.92
CA PRO A 280 -2.86 18.69 -1.79
C PRO A 280 -3.65 19.72 -2.59
N LYS A 281 -3.71 20.96 -2.08
CA LYS A 281 -4.35 22.08 -2.77
C LYS A 281 -3.29 23.08 -3.19
N GLU A 282 -2.88 23.98 -2.30
CA GLU A 282 -1.82 24.95 -2.59
C GLU A 282 -0.46 24.36 -2.23
N PHE A 283 0.52 24.51 -3.12
CA PHE A 283 1.87 24.05 -2.87
C PHE A 283 2.91 24.96 -3.54
N SER A 284 4.12 24.97 -3.01
CA SER A 284 5.25 25.71 -3.56
C SER A 284 6.48 24.80 -3.71
N VAL A 285 7.34 25.17 -4.64
CA VAL A 285 8.53 24.42 -5.02
C VAL A 285 9.75 25.32 -4.88
N TYR A 286 10.80 24.80 -4.25
CA TYR A 286 12.05 25.49 -4.04
C TYR A 286 13.22 24.64 -4.52
N GLY A 287 14.26 25.29 -5.04
CA GLY A 287 15.56 24.68 -5.29
C GLY A 287 16.47 24.85 -4.08
N ILE A 288 17.32 23.86 -3.80
CA ILE A 288 18.36 23.97 -2.76
C ILE A 288 19.74 23.80 -3.40
N MET A 289 20.57 24.83 -3.24
CA MET A 289 21.95 24.84 -3.73
C MET A 289 22.90 24.11 -2.76
N LYS A 290 24.20 24.07 -3.06
CA LYS A 290 25.27 23.56 -2.17
C LYS A 290 24.97 22.18 -1.55
N LYS A 291 24.78 21.17 -2.41
CA LYS A 291 24.54 19.77 -1.97
C LYS A 291 23.35 19.60 -1.00
N CYS A 292 22.27 20.35 -1.21
CA CYS A 292 21.01 20.21 -0.46
C CYS A 292 21.01 20.80 0.97
N GLU A 293 22.03 21.60 1.31
CA GLU A 293 22.17 22.28 2.61
C GLU A 293 22.21 23.82 2.47
N GLY A 294 22.05 24.34 1.25
CA GLY A 294 22.07 25.77 0.96
C GLY A 294 20.76 26.50 1.21
N GLU A 295 20.71 27.75 0.77
CA GLU A 295 19.50 28.57 0.80
C GLU A 295 18.43 28.04 -0.16
N GLU A 296 17.16 28.24 0.21
CA GLU A 296 16.00 27.87 -0.59
C GLU A 296 15.72 28.95 -1.65
N THR A 297 15.81 28.60 -2.93
CA THR A 297 15.43 29.47 -4.05
C THR A 297 14.00 29.17 -4.47
N PHE A 298 13.10 30.14 -4.41
CA PHE A 298 11.72 29.96 -4.85
C PHE A 298 11.63 29.71 -6.37
N LEU A 299 10.97 28.62 -6.77
CA LEU A 299 10.79 28.24 -8.18
C LEU A 299 9.35 28.46 -8.67
N GLY A 300 8.37 28.40 -7.76
CA GLY A 300 6.98 28.69 -8.09
C GLY A 300 6.00 28.20 -7.04
N GLN A 301 4.75 28.67 -7.15
CA GLN A 301 3.62 28.27 -6.32
C GLN A 301 2.41 27.99 -7.20
N PHE A 302 1.68 26.92 -6.87
CA PHE A 302 0.65 26.34 -7.71
C PHE A 302 -0.54 25.83 -6.88
N ILE A 303 -1.63 25.54 -7.57
CA ILE A 303 -2.84 24.93 -7.01
C ILE A 303 -3.12 23.64 -7.77
N TYR A 304 -3.11 22.50 -7.09
CA TYR A 304 -3.60 21.23 -7.64
C TYR A 304 -5.12 21.24 -7.67
N ASN A 305 -5.72 21.11 -8.86
CA ASN A 305 -7.17 21.16 -9.02
C ASN A 305 -7.82 19.78 -8.84
N LYS A 306 -8.53 19.54 -7.73
CA LYS A 306 -9.19 18.23 -7.50
C LYS A 306 -10.26 17.85 -8.54
N THR A 307 -10.84 18.82 -9.25
CA THR A 307 -11.84 18.55 -10.32
C THR A 307 -11.22 18.40 -11.70
N GLY A 308 -9.91 18.64 -11.83
CA GLY A 308 -9.16 18.49 -13.07
C GLY A 308 -8.76 17.04 -13.37
N THR A 309 -7.78 16.89 -14.25
CA THR A 309 -7.14 15.60 -14.52
C THR A 309 -6.37 15.10 -13.30
N THR A 310 -6.24 13.78 -13.15
CA THR A 310 -5.49 13.16 -12.04
C THR A 310 -4.00 13.47 -12.07
N VAL A 311 -3.44 13.67 -13.26
CA VAL A 311 -2.05 14.09 -13.50
C VAL A 311 -2.06 15.55 -13.92
N GLN A 312 -1.38 16.42 -13.18
CA GLN A 312 -1.30 17.85 -13.47
C GLN A 312 0.14 18.34 -13.46
N THR A 313 0.54 18.96 -14.56
CA THR A 313 1.89 19.48 -14.77
C THR A 313 1.90 21.00 -14.67
N PHE A 314 2.87 21.53 -13.94
CA PHE A 314 3.02 22.94 -13.64
C PHE A 314 4.39 23.43 -14.10
N LYS A 315 4.41 24.46 -14.95
CA LYS A 315 5.65 25.12 -15.38
C LYS A 315 6.15 26.01 -14.24
N LEU A 316 7.44 25.90 -13.94
CA LEU A 316 8.07 26.73 -12.91
C LEU A 316 8.07 28.20 -13.33
N GLN A 317 7.79 29.09 -12.37
CA GLN A 317 7.62 30.53 -12.60
C GLN A 317 8.98 31.25 -12.68
N HIS A 318 9.94 30.79 -11.88
CA HIS A 318 11.26 31.38 -11.78
C HIS A 318 12.30 30.39 -12.29
N ALA A 319 13.03 30.79 -13.34
CA ALA A 319 14.16 30.04 -13.85
C ALA A 319 15.36 30.20 -12.90
N VAL A 320 16.14 29.14 -12.78
CA VAL A 320 17.44 29.15 -12.10
C VAL A 320 18.56 29.12 -13.12
N SER A 321 19.60 29.93 -12.89
CA SER A 321 20.78 29.97 -13.77
C SER A 321 21.69 28.75 -13.58
N GLU A 322 21.60 28.08 -12.42
CA GLU A 322 22.43 26.94 -12.07
C GLU A 322 21.64 25.64 -11.98
N SER A 323 22.32 24.53 -12.27
CA SER A 323 21.74 23.20 -12.11
C SER A 323 21.56 22.84 -10.63
N LEU A 324 20.38 22.36 -10.28
CA LEU A 324 19.99 21.94 -8.94
C LEU A 324 20.03 20.42 -8.82
N LEU A 325 20.50 19.93 -7.67
CA LEU A 325 20.43 18.51 -7.29
C LEU A 325 19.26 18.21 -6.35
N CYS A 326 18.77 19.23 -5.64
CA CYS A 326 17.72 19.07 -4.65
C CYS A 326 16.58 20.05 -4.84
N VAL A 327 15.37 19.55 -4.66
CA VAL A 327 14.12 20.29 -4.76
C VAL A 327 13.32 20.04 -3.50
N LYS A 328 12.80 21.11 -2.90
CA LYS A 328 11.89 21.04 -1.76
C LYS A 328 10.48 21.33 -2.21
N LEU A 329 9.58 20.39 -1.94
CA LEU A 329 8.15 20.55 -2.12
C LEU A 329 7.56 20.98 -0.77
N LYS A 330 6.78 22.06 -0.75
CA LYS A 330 6.01 22.50 0.42
C LYS A 330 4.53 22.51 0.08
N ILE A 331 3.73 21.75 0.83
CA ILE A 331 2.27 21.81 0.77
C ILE A 331 1.81 22.87 1.77
N LEU A 332 0.97 23.78 1.29
CA LEU A 332 0.47 24.95 2.03
C LEU A 332 -0.98 24.75 2.51
N SER A 333 -1.75 23.94 1.79
CA SER A 333 -3.11 23.55 2.16
C SER A 333 -3.55 22.26 1.47
N ASN A 334 -4.67 21.68 1.93
CA ASN A 334 -5.35 20.55 1.29
C ASN A 334 -6.80 20.92 0.92
N TRP A 335 -7.55 19.97 0.38
CA TRP A 335 -8.94 20.17 -0.06
C TRP A 335 -10.00 19.99 1.05
N GLY A 336 -9.60 20.10 2.32
CA GLY A 336 -10.50 20.16 3.47
C GLY A 336 -10.47 18.93 4.39
N HIS A 337 -9.54 17.98 4.21
CA HIS A 337 -9.41 16.87 5.15
C HIS A 337 -8.82 17.35 6.48
N PRO A 338 -9.47 17.08 7.63
CA PRO A 338 -9.10 17.70 8.91
C PRO A 338 -7.82 17.14 9.54
N GLU A 339 -7.49 15.87 9.27
CA GLU A 339 -6.43 15.18 10.02
C GLU A 339 -5.08 15.05 9.29
N TYR A 340 -5.08 15.00 7.96
CA TYR A 340 -3.90 14.68 7.17
C TYR A 340 -4.05 15.11 5.71
N THR A 341 -2.93 15.12 5.00
CA THR A 341 -2.84 15.31 3.55
C THR A 341 -2.07 14.16 2.94
N CYS A 342 -2.52 13.62 1.80
CA CYS A 342 -1.88 12.48 1.14
C CYS A 342 -1.32 12.85 -0.22
N LEU A 343 -0.03 12.56 -0.44
CA LEU A 343 0.68 12.75 -1.70
C LEU A 343 0.90 11.40 -2.37
N TYR A 344 0.39 11.23 -3.59
CA TYR A 344 0.55 9.98 -4.34
C TYR A 344 1.84 9.96 -5.16
N ARG A 345 2.04 10.94 -6.03
CA ARG A 345 3.25 11.02 -6.83
C ARG A 345 3.63 12.46 -7.17
N PHE A 346 4.92 12.75 -7.05
CA PHE A 346 5.51 14.03 -7.43
C PHE A 346 6.70 13.82 -8.35
N ARG A 347 6.72 14.54 -9.46
CA ARG A 347 7.74 14.42 -10.51
C ARG A 347 8.42 15.76 -10.74
N VAL A 348 9.70 15.71 -11.07
CA VAL A 348 10.49 16.91 -11.40
C VAL A 348 11.09 16.74 -12.79
N HIS A 349 10.88 17.75 -13.64
CA HIS A 349 11.28 17.77 -15.03
C HIS A 349 12.25 18.93 -15.28
N GLY A 350 13.16 18.76 -16.23
CA GLY A 350 14.15 19.78 -16.56
C GLY A 350 15.19 19.31 -17.55
N THR A 351 16.16 20.17 -17.82
CA THR A 351 17.31 19.86 -18.69
C THR A 351 18.49 19.43 -17.83
N PRO A 352 19.13 18.27 -18.11
CA PRO A 352 20.28 17.83 -17.34
C PRO A 352 21.50 18.70 -17.63
N SER A 353 22.34 18.95 -16.62
CA SER A 353 23.64 19.56 -16.87
C SER A 353 24.47 18.58 -17.70
N VAL A 354 24.94 19.01 -18.88
CA VAL A 354 25.84 18.21 -19.72
C VAL A 354 27.13 17.98 -18.92
N HIS A 355 27.45 16.72 -18.64
CA HIS A 355 28.80 16.36 -18.22
C HIS A 355 29.67 16.51 -19.47
N ILE A 356 30.47 17.58 -19.53
CA ILE A 356 31.64 17.64 -20.41
C ILE A 356 32.76 16.84 -19.75
#